data_AF-A0A974DBZ2-F1
#
_entry.id   AF-A0A974DBZ2-F1
#
_cell.length_a   1.000
_cell.length_b   1.000
_cell.length_c   1.000
_cell.angle_alpha   90.00
_cell.angle_beta   90.00
_cell.angle_gamma   90.00
#
_symmetry.space_group_name_H-M   'P 1'
#
loop_
_entity.id
_entity.type
_entity.pdbx_description
1 polymer ?
#
loop_
_entity_poly.entity_id
_entity_poly.type
_entity_poly.pdbx_seq_one_letter_code
_entity_poly.pdbx_strand_id
1 'polypeptide(L)'
;MIGFYKPKTYRSTRGCCICKAKSSSSRFTDSRRYEGDFQSCFGIHESRSGDICNACVLLVKRWKKLPTGTKKNWNHVSVAYINQLVWTYSI
;
A
#
# COMPACT_ATOMS: atom_id res chain seq x y z
N MET A 1 -33.04 6.72 7.97
CA MET A 1 -32.37 6.76 6.65
C MET A 1 -30.88 6.67 6.88
N ILE A 2 -30.25 5.54 6.54
CA ILE A 2 -28.79 5.49 6.45
C ILE A 2 -28.44 6.30 5.20
N GLY A 3 -27.96 7.54 5.39
CA GLY A 3 -27.51 8.37 4.29
C GLY A 3 -26.44 7.59 3.52
N PHE A 4 -26.64 7.42 2.21
CA PHE A 4 -25.66 6.80 1.32
C PHE A 4 -24.40 7.67 1.29
N TYR A 5 -23.49 7.45 2.25
CA TYR A 5 -22.20 8.12 2.28
C TYR A 5 -21.35 7.54 1.16
N LYS A 6 -21.34 8.19 -0.01
CA LYS A 6 -20.39 7.85 -1.07
C LYS A 6 -18.98 8.12 -0.55
N PRO A 7 -18.13 7.10 -0.35
CA PRO A 7 -16.78 7.33 0.16
C PRO A 7 -16.01 8.22 -0.82
N LYS A 8 -15.38 9.26 -0.29
CA LYS A 8 -14.56 10.16 -1.11
C LYS A 8 -13.39 9.36 -1.70
N THR A 9 -13.35 9.31 -3.03
CA THR A 9 -12.26 8.65 -3.76
C THR A 9 -11.18 9.67 -4.10
N TYR A 10 -9.95 9.38 -3.70
CA TYR A 10 -8.77 10.17 -4.07
C TYR A 10 -8.10 9.53 -5.27
N ARG A 11 -7.57 10.35 -6.18
CA ARG A 11 -6.91 9.89 -7.40
C ARG A 11 -5.46 10.37 -7.46
N SER A 12 -4.58 9.53 -7.99
CA SER A 12 -3.21 9.90 -8.37
C SER A 12 -3.06 9.80 -9.89
N THR A 13 -2.42 10.80 -10.49
CA THR A 13 -2.17 10.84 -11.94
C THR A 13 -1.30 9.68 -12.40
N ARG A 14 -0.25 9.37 -11.63
CA ARG A 14 0.70 8.28 -11.92
C ARG A 14 0.34 6.96 -11.24
N GLY A 15 -0.50 7.01 -10.20
CA GLY A 15 -0.85 5.85 -9.38
C GLY A 15 0.22 5.54 -8.33
N CYS A 16 -0.12 4.64 -7.40
CA CYS A 16 0.79 4.19 -6.35
C CYS A 16 2.10 3.66 -6.97
N CYS A 17 3.26 4.13 -6.52
CA CYS A 17 4.55 3.69 -7.02
C CYS A 17 4.75 2.17 -6.83
N ILE A 18 4.14 1.58 -5.79
CA ILE A 18 4.17 0.14 -5.48
C ILE A 18 3.09 -0.64 -6.24
N CYS A 19 1.80 -0.41 -5.92
CA CYS A 19 0.69 -1.22 -6.42
C CYS A 19 -0.01 -0.65 -7.67
N LYS A 20 0.48 0.45 -8.23
CA LYS A 20 -0.07 1.12 -9.43
C LYS A 20 -1.54 1.55 -9.37
N ALA A 21 -2.23 1.34 -8.25
CA ALA A 21 -3.59 1.79 -8.05
C ALA A 21 -3.68 3.30 -8.23
N LYS A 22 -4.58 3.75 -9.13
CA LYS A 22 -4.83 5.17 -9.42
C LYS A 22 -5.89 5.79 -8.53
N SER A 23 -6.60 4.98 -7.75
CA SER A 23 -7.64 5.42 -6.83
C SER A 23 -7.49 4.79 -5.45
N SER A 24 -7.84 5.53 -4.40
CA SER A 24 -7.88 5.04 -3.02
C SER A 24 -8.99 5.74 -2.23
N SER A 25 -9.50 5.08 -1.19
CA SER A 25 -10.41 5.68 -0.19
C SER A 25 -9.72 6.71 0.73
N SER A 26 -8.39 6.85 0.62
CA SER A 26 -7.57 7.79 1.38
C SER A 26 -6.61 8.55 0.46
N ARG A 27 -6.07 9.68 0.93
CA ARG A 27 -5.10 10.45 0.14
C ARG A 27 -3.84 9.63 -0.14
N PHE A 28 -3.29 9.78 -1.33
CA PHE A 28 -1.93 9.37 -1.62
C PHE A 28 -0.95 10.32 -0.91
N THR A 29 0.21 9.80 -0.54
CA THR A 29 1.28 10.57 0.11
C THR A 29 2.59 10.38 -0.63
N ASP A 30 3.58 11.21 -0.37
CA ASP A 30 4.92 11.06 -0.93
C ASP A 30 5.63 9.81 -0.36
N SER A 31 6.31 9.05 -1.21
CA SER A 31 6.98 7.79 -0.85
C SER A 31 8.31 7.94 -0.12
N ARG A 32 8.95 9.11 -0.10
CA ARG A 32 10.36 9.31 0.34
C ARG A 32 10.69 8.65 1.68
N ARG A 33 9.78 8.68 2.65
CA ARG A 33 9.99 8.08 3.99
C ARG A 33 10.07 6.56 4.00
N TYR A 34 9.58 5.90 2.95
CA TYR A 34 9.42 4.44 2.88
C TYR A 34 10.31 3.78 1.82
N GLU A 35 10.94 4.57 0.94
CA GLU A 35 11.69 4.06 -0.22
C GLU A 35 12.82 3.11 0.18
N GLY A 36 13.54 3.39 1.28
CA GLY A 36 14.60 2.52 1.79
C GLY A 36 14.11 1.15 2.27
N ASP A 37 12.82 0.99 2.54
CA ASP A 37 12.24 -0.28 3.00
C ASP A 37 11.61 -1.09 1.86
N PHE A 38 11.48 -0.51 0.66
CA PHE A 38 10.70 -1.13 -0.40
C PHE A 38 11.26 -2.47 -0.85
N GLN A 39 12.59 -2.56 -1.01
CA GLN A 39 13.26 -3.79 -1.40
C GLN A 39 13.04 -4.90 -0.37
N SER A 40 13.23 -4.60 0.91
CA SER A 40 13.11 -5.59 1.98
C SER A 40 11.66 -5.98 2.29
N CYS A 41 10.71 -5.04 2.15
CA CYS A 41 9.31 -5.27 2.43
C CYS A 41 8.59 -5.99 1.27
N PHE A 42 8.80 -5.54 0.04
CA PHE A 42 8.06 -5.99 -1.15
C PHE A 42 8.89 -6.86 -2.11
N GLY A 43 10.20 -7.02 -1.87
CA GLY A 43 11.08 -7.80 -2.74
C GLY A 43 11.33 -7.14 -4.09
N ILE A 44 11.15 -5.81 -4.19
CA ILE A 44 11.37 -5.09 -5.43
C ILE A 44 12.83 -4.66 -5.55
N HIS A 45 13.46 -5.02 -6.67
CA HIS A 45 14.85 -4.64 -6.95
C HIS A 45 14.98 -3.27 -7.64
N GLU A 46 13.88 -2.78 -8.21
CA GLU A 46 13.83 -1.47 -8.87
C GLU A 46 13.62 -0.34 -7.85
N SER A 47 14.35 0.76 -8.01
CA SER A 47 14.07 2.00 -7.29
C SER A 47 12.72 2.57 -7.74
N ARG A 48 11.75 2.62 -6.83
CA ARG A 48 10.42 3.19 -7.07
C ARG A 48 10.19 4.40 -6.18
N SER A 49 9.70 5.48 -6.76
CA SER A 49 9.39 6.74 -6.07
C SER A 49 8.11 7.37 -6.61
N GLY A 50 7.53 8.31 -5.86
CA GLY A 50 6.34 9.07 -6.21
C GLY A 50 5.21 8.94 -5.19
N ASP A 51 3.98 8.82 -5.67
CA ASP A 51 2.81 8.71 -4.80
C ASP A 51 2.71 7.29 -4.23
N ILE A 52 2.47 7.14 -2.94
CA ILE A 52 2.19 5.85 -2.29
C ILE A 52 0.77 5.87 -1.71
N CYS A 53 0.03 4.78 -1.88
CA CYS A 53 -1.30 4.62 -1.28
C CYS A 53 -1.20 4.15 0.17
N ASN A 54 -2.23 4.45 0.98
CA ASN A 54 -2.25 4.08 2.39
C ASN A 54 -2.10 2.57 2.64
N ALA A 55 -2.68 1.72 1.79
CA ALA A 55 -2.54 0.26 1.94
C ALA A 55 -1.06 -0.18 1.84
N CYS A 56 -0.29 0.37 0.90
CA CYS A 56 1.13 0.09 0.78
C CYS A 56 1.92 0.65 1.97
N VAL A 57 1.56 1.84 2.47
CA VAL A 57 2.16 2.39 3.71
C VAL A 57 1.90 1.48 4.91
N LEU A 58 0.69 0.94 5.06
CA LEU A 58 0.35 0.03 6.15
C LEU A 58 1.12 -1.28 6.09
N LEU A 59 1.38 -1.81 4.89
CA LEU A 59 2.23 -2.98 4.71
C LEU A 59 3.67 -2.71 5.18
N VAL A 60 4.28 -1.60 4.78
CA VAL A 60 5.63 -1.22 5.25
C VAL A 60 5.66 -1.06 6.77
N LYS A 61 4.67 -0.37 7.35
CA LYS A 61 4.57 -0.20 8.82
C LYS A 61 4.41 -1.53 9.55
N ARG A 62 3.63 -2.46 9.00
CA ARG A 62 3.41 -3.79 9.58
C ARG A 62 4.67 -4.65 9.47
N TRP A 63 5.37 -4.58 8.34
CA TRP A 63 6.65 -5.24 8.13
C TRP A 63 7.70 -4.78 9.14
N LYS A 64 7.83 -3.47 9.39
CA LYS A 64 8.75 -2.93 10.41
C LYS A 64 8.49 -3.42 11.83
N LYS A 65 7.26 -3.85 12.13
CA LYS A 65 6.87 -4.37 13.45
C LYS A 65 7.04 -5.89 13.57
N LEU A 66 7.47 -6.59 12.51
CA LEU A 66 7.69 -8.02 12.59
C LEU A 66 8.91 -8.34 13.47
N PRO A 67 8.89 -9.43 14.25
CA PRO A 67 10.06 -9.86 15.01
C PRO A 67 11.26 -10.13 14.09
N THR A 68 12.43 -9.63 14.48
CA THR A 68 13.70 -9.91 13.81
C THR A 68 13.94 -11.42 13.73
N GLY A 69 14.11 -11.95 12.51
CA GLY A 69 14.29 -13.38 12.25
C GLY A 69 13.07 -14.07 11.60
N THR A 70 11.93 -13.38 11.46
CA THR A 70 10.83 -13.93 10.65
C THR A 70 11.17 -13.88 9.16
N LYS A 71 11.18 -15.05 8.50
CA LYS A 71 11.30 -15.18 7.03
C LYS A 71 10.05 -14.69 6.26
N LYS A 72 9.11 -14.01 6.93
CA LYS A 72 7.87 -13.50 6.32
C LYS A 72 8.20 -12.21 5.55
N ASN A 73 8.51 -12.36 4.27
CA ASN A 73 8.52 -11.25 3.32
C ASN A 73 7.12 -11.08 2.71
N TRP A 74 6.71 -9.85 2.40
CA TRP A 74 5.42 -9.58 1.74
C TRP A 74 5.54 -9.69 0.22
N ASN A 75 6.57 -10.39 -0.27
CA ASN A 75 6.85 -10.60 -1.69
C ASN A 75 5.67 -11.26 -2.42
N HIS A 76 4.91 -12.11 -1.72
CA HIS A 76 3.70 -12.75 -2.27
C HIS A 76 2.50 -11.78 -2.36
N VAL A 77 2.54 -10.64 -1.68
CA VAL A 77 1.50 -9.59 -1.82
C VAL A 77 1.81 -8.77 -3.07
N SER A 78 1.74 -9.46 -4.20
CA SER A 78 1.78 -8.90 -5.53
C SER A 78 0.58 -7.98 -5.72
N VAL A 79 0.86 -6.82 -6.32
CA VAL A 79 0.02 -5.72 -6.82
C VAL A 79 -1.49 -5.99 -7.01
N ALA A 80 -1.90 -7.18 -7.42
CA ALA A 80 -3.30 -7.57 -7.63
C ALA A 80 -4.11 -7.80 -6.34
N TYR A 81 -3.50 -8.34 -5.27
CA TYR A 81 -4.22 -8.77 -4.05
C TYR A 81 -4.41 -7.66 -3.00
N ILE A 82 -3.71 -6.52 -3.11
CA ILE A 82 -3.93 -5.39 -2.20
C ILE A 82 -5.36 -4.85 -2.35
N ASN A 83 -5.95 -4.91 -3.55
CA ASN A 83 -7.36 -4.57 -3.73
C ASN A 83 -8.27 -5.56 -2.99
N GLN A 84 -7.95 -6.85 -2.92
CA GLN A 84 -8.80 -7.85 -2.27
C GLN A 84 -8.75 -7.76 -0.73
N LEU A 85 -7.58 -7.50 -0.13
CA LEU A 85 -7.44 -7.37 1.33
C LEU A 85 -8.10 -6.10 1.90
N VAL A 86 -8.23 -5.03 1.10
CA VAL A 86 -8.94 -3.82 1.52
C VAL A 86 -10.47 -4.03 1.52
N TRP A 87 -10.99 -4.97 0.72
CA TRP A 87 -12.41 -5.32 0.72
C TRP A 87 -12.79 -6.35 1.81
N THR A 88 -11.87 -7.16 2.32
CA THR A 88 -12.19 -8.19 3.32
C THR A 88 -12.11 -7.71 4.78
N TYR A 89 -11.42 -6.60 5.07
CA TYR A 89 -11.27 -6.07 6.44
C TYR A 89 -12.07 -4.78 6.69
N SER A 90 -13.12 -4.55 5.89
CA SER A 90 -14.19 -3.58 6.18
C SER A 90 -15.52 -4.34 6.33
N ILE A 91 -15.62 -5.10 7.42
CA ILE A 91 -16.86 -5.51 8.09
C ILE A 91 -16.68 -5.13 9.55
#